data_AF-A0A2J7WF72-F1
#
_entry.id   AF-A0A2J7WF72-F1
#
_cell.length_a   1.000
_cell.length_b   1.000
_cell.length_c   1.000
_cell.angle_alpha   90.00
_cell.angle_beta   90.00
_cell.angle_gamma   90.00
#
_symmetry.space_group_name_H-M   'P 1'
#
loop_
_entity.id
_entity.type
_entity.pdbx_description
1 polymer ?
#
loop_
_entity_poly.entity_id
_entity_poly.type
_entity_poly.pdbx_seq_one_letter_code
_entity_poly.pdbx_strand_id
1 'polypeptide(L)'
;MLLDAGGEMYVWYGATCKPNERPRARDVAARYLAAAGRRGAAPLVELESGQEPPFFTCHFTGWDAAPVGRMRALSVAEGAK
;
A
#
# COMPACT_ATOMS: atom_id res chain seq x y z
N MET A 1 -6.43 -0.81 1.22
CA MET A 1 -6.05 -0.75 2.65
C MET A 1 -5.98 0.71 3.06
N LEU A 2 -6.31 1.02 4.32
CA LEU A 2 -6.09 2.33 4.92
C LEU A 2 -5.01 2.20 6.01
N LEU A 3 -4.03 3.10 6.03
CA LEU A 3 -2.98 3.16 7.04
C LEU A 3 -2.91 4.58 7.61
N ASP A 4 -3.23 4.74 8.88
CA ASP A 4 -3.05 6.01 9.60
C ASP A 4 -1.69 6.01 10.30
N ALA A 5 -0.80 6.91 9.87
CA ALA A 5 0.54 7.10 10.44
C ALA A 5 0.62 8.31 11.38
N GLY A 6 -0.51 8.92 11.75
CA GLY A 6 -0.56 10.11 12.61
C GLY A 6 -0.23 11.41 11.88
N GLY A 7 0.91 11.49 11.19
CA GLY A 7 1.24 12.64 10.33
C GLY A 7 0.49 12.63 9.01
N GLU A 8 0.23 11.44 8.47
CA GLU A 8 -0.33 11.21 7.14
C GLU A 8 -1.32 10.04 7.17
N MET A 9 -2.27 10.02 6.23
CA MET A 9 -3.21 8.94 6.03
C MET A 9 -3.02 8.35 4.64
N TYR A 10 -2.62 7.07 4.56
CA TYR A 10 -2.42 6.40 3.28
C TYR A 10 -3.64 5.59 2.86
N VAL A 11 -4.01 5.72 1.59
CA VAL A 11 -4.96 4.85 0.89
C VAL A 11 -4.17 4.01 -0.10
N TRP A 12 -3.98 2.73 0.21
CA TRP A 12 -3.26 1.80 -0.65
C TRP A 12 -4.23 0.94 -1.47
N TYR A 13 -4.09 0.97 -2.80
CA TYR A 13 -4.89 0.20 -3.74
C TYR A 13 -4.16 -1.08 -4.13
N GLY A 14 -4.77 -2.23 -3.84
CA GLY A 14 -4.24 -3.52 -4.27
C GLY A 14 -4.23 -3.68 -5.78
N ALA A 15 -3.39 -4.58 -6.30
CA ALA A 15 -3.25 -4.85 -7.74
C ALA A 15 -4.57 -5.24 -8.43
N THR A 16 -5.55 -5.76 -7.68
CA THR A 16 -6.88 -6.16 -8.15
C THR A 16 -8.00 -5.20 -7.72
N CYS A 17 -7.65 -4.02 -7.21
CA CYS A 17 -8.60 -3.00 -6.75
C CYS A 17 -9.50 -2.55 -7.91
N LYS A 18 -10.82 -2.61 -7.69
CA LYS A 18 -11.80 -2.21 -8.70
C LYS A 18 -11.94 -0.69 -8.73
N PRO A 19 -12.24 -0.08 -9.89
CA PRO A 19 -12.40 1.38 -10.00
C PRO A 19 -13.46 1.97 -9.05
N ASN A 20 -14.49 1.20 -8.70
CA ASN A 20 -15.55 1.62 -7.78
C ASN A 20 -15.14 1.57 -6.29
N GLU A 21 -14.07 0.86 -5.94
CA GLU A 21 -13.56 0.75 -4.57
C GLU A 21 -12.72 1.97 -4.20
N ARG A 22 -12.03 2.58 -5.17
CA ARG A 22 -11.20 3.78 -4.97
C ARG A 22 -11.94 4.96 -4.34
N PRO A 23 -13.06 5.46 -4.91
CA PRO A 23 -13.77 6.59 -4.31
C PRO A 23 -14.33 6.24 -2.92
N ARG A 24 -14.73 4.99 -2.69
CA ARG A 24 -15.20 4.53 -1.38
C ARG A 24 -14.07 4.53 -0.35
N ALA A 25 -12.88 4.06 -0.71
CA ALA A 25 -11.72 4.06 0.17
C ALA A 25 -11.30 5.48 0.56
N ARG A 26 -11.29 6.42 -0.40
CA ARG A 26 -11.03 7.86 -0.15
C ARG A 26 -12.04 8.46 0.83
N ASP A 27 -13.33 8.21 0.60
CA ASP A 27 -14.41 8.72 1.45
C ASP A 27 -14.31 8.16 2.88
N VAL A 28 -14.05 6.86 3.03
CA VAL A 28 -13.85 6.25 4.35
C VAL A 28 -12.63 6.85 5.06
N ALA A 29 -11.50 7.05 4.37
CA ALA A 29 -10.31 7.67 4.96
C ALA A 29 -10.55 9.11 5.40
N ALA A 30 -11.23 9.91 4.56
CA ALA A 30 -11.57 11.29 4.90
C ALA A 30 -12.53 11.37 6.11
N ARG A 31 -13.53 10.49 6.17
CA ARG A 31 -14.46 10.39 7.31
C ARG A 31 -13.75 9.96 8.58
N TYR A 32 -12.82 9.02 8.49
CA TYR A 32 -12.02 8.57 9.61
C TYR A 32 -11.21 9.74 10.20
N LEU A 33 -10.49 10.50 9.37
CA LEU A 33 -9.75 11.68 9.82
C LEU A 33 -10.67 12.75 10.42
N ALA A 34 -11.86 12.95 9.86
CA ALA A 34 -12.84 13.87 10.41
C ALA A 34 -13.34 13.43 11.80
N ALA A 35 -13.68 12.15 11.96
CA ALA A 35 -14.09 11.58 13.24
C ALA A 35 -12.96 11.64 14.30
N ALA A 36 -11.70 11.54 13.87
CA ALA A 36 -10.53 11.69 14.71
C ALA A 36 -10.14 13.15 15.01
N GLY A 37 -10.92 14.14 14.56
CA GLY A 37 -10.60 15.57 14.74
C GLY A 37 -9.37 16.06 13.98
N ARG A 38 -8.88 15.28 13.01
CA ARG A 38 -7.66 15.53 12.23
C ARG A 38 -7.94 15.95 10.79
N ARG A 39 -9.17 16.38 10.49
CA ARG A 39 -9.55 16.88 9.16
C ARG A 39 -8.67 18.07 8.79
N GLY A 40 -7.91 17.94 7.70
CA GLY A 40 -6.99 18.98 7.22
C GLY A 40 -5.65 19.05 7.98
N ALA A 41 -5.47 18.25 9.04
CA ALA A 41 -4.21 18.16 9.78
C ALA A 41 -3.27 17.08 9.21
N ALA A 42 -3.83 16.01 8.63
CA ALA A 42 -3.08 14.96 7.96
C ALA A 42 -3.48 14.89 6.48
N PRO A 43 -2.52 14.95 5.53
CA PRO A 43 -2.81 14.75 4.13
C PRO A 43 -3.22 13.30 3.86
N LEU A 44 -4.10 13.13 2.87
CA LEU A 44 -4.49 11.83 2.36
C LEU A 44 -3.60 11.51 1.16
N VAL A 45 -2.80 10.46 1.27
CA VAL A 45 -1.82 10.03 0.26
C VAL A 45 -2.30 8.74 -0.37
N GLU A 46 -2.36 8.68 -1.70
CA GLU A 46 -2.85 7.52 -2.42
C GLU A 46 -1.71 6.75 -3.07
N LEU A 47 -1.73 5.43 -2.92
CA LEU A 47 -0.65 4.54 -3.36
C LEU A 47 -1.22 3.36 -4.13
N GLU A 48 -0.45 2.88 -5.11
CA GLU A 48 -0.76 1.71 -5.92
C GLU A 48 0.15 0.55 -5.54
N SER A 49 -0.39 -0.67 -5.59
CA SER A 49 0.39 -1.89 -5.33
C SER A 49 1.56 -2.03 -6.30
N GLY A 50 2.73 -2.35 -5.77
CA GLY A 50 3.97 -2.50 -6.53
C GLY A 50 4.67 -1.18 -6.88
N GLN A 51 4.16 -0.04 -6.40
CA GLN A 51 4.75 1.28 -6.52
C GLN A 51 4.87 1.96 -5.15
N GLU A 52 5.04 1.18 -4.08
CA GLU A 52 5.09 1.68 -2.71
C GLU A 52 6.42 2.41 -2.43
N PRO A 53 6.38 3.70 -2.07
CA PRO A 53 7.59 4.45 -1.76
C PRO A 53 8.13 4.12 -0.36
N PRO A 54 9.43 4.41 -0.09
CA PRO A 54 10.04 4.12 1.21
C PRO A 54 9.34 4.74 2.42
N PHE A 55 8.73 5.92 2.26
CA PHE A 55 7.99 6.58 3.35
C PHE A 55 6.71 5.84 3.75
N PHE A 56 6.17 4.98 2.88
CA PHE A 56 5.05 4.10 3.22
C PHE A 56 5.54 2.76 3.77
N THR A 57 6.52 2.15 3.10
CA THR A 57 6.99 0.80 3.46
C THR A 57 7.75 0.77 4.79
N CYS A 58 8.30 1.90 5.25
CA CYS A 58 8.96 2.01 6.55
C CYS A 58 8.03 1.72 7.75
N HIS A 59 6.71 1.79 7.57
CA HIS A 59 5.73 1.45 8.59
C HIS A 59 5.56 -0.07 8.81
N PHE A 60 6.16 -0.91 7.97
CA PHE A 60 6.03 -2.37 8.02
C PHE A 60 7.38 -3.03 8.29
N THR A 61 7.42 -3.99 9.21
CA THR A 61 8.62 -4.79 9.47
C THR A 61 8.77 -5.88 8.41
N GLY A 62 9.95 -5.98 7.79
CA GLY A 62 10.25 -7.04 6.82
C GLY A 62 9.55 -6.88 5.47
N TRP A 63 9.31 -5.64 5.01
CA TRP A 63 8.71 -5.38 3.71
C TRP A 63 9.59 -5.92 2.57
N ASP A 64 9.05 -6.80 1.73
CA ASP A 64 9.72 -7.25 0.51
C ASP A 64 9.55 -6.19 -0.59
N ALA A 65 10.57 -5.37 -0.79
CA ALA A 65 10.60 -4.34 -1.82
C ALA A 65 10.80 -4.90 -3.25
N ALA A 66 10.83 -6.23 -3.42
CA ALA A 66 10.89 -6.82 -4.74
C ALA A 66 9.66 -6.41 -5.57
N PRO A 67 9.86 -5.93 -6.81
CA PRO A 67 8.74 -5.62 -7.70
C PRO A 67 7.84 -6.84 -7.88
N VAL A 68 6.52 -6.62 -7.80
CA VAL A 68 5.50 -7.62 -8.11
C VAL A 68 5.68 -8.01 -9.59
N GLY A 69 6.32 -9.14 -9.85
CA GLY A 69 6.64 -9.57 -11.21
C GLY A 69 7.92 -10.36 -11.39
N ARG A 70 8.79 -10.49 -10.37
CA ARG A 70 9.81 -11.55 -10.43
C ARG A 70 9.14 -12.90 -10.22
N MET A 71 8.73 -13.53 -11.32
CA MET A 71 8.68 -14.99 -11.40
C MET A 71 9.99 -15.49 -10.80
N ARG A 72 9.94 -16.14 -9.63
CA ARG A 72 11.11 -16.89 -9.16
C ARG A 72 11.37 -17.94 -10.23
N ALA A 73 12.37 -17.72 -11.07
CA ALA A 73 12.90 -18.78 -11.89
C ALA A 73 13.33 -19.87 -10.91
N LEU A 74 12.56 -20.96 -10.85
CA LEU A 74 12.97 -22.17 -10.19
C LEU A 74 14.24 -22.61 -10.92
N SER A 75 15.40 -22.42 -10.28
CA SER A 75 16.62 -23.06 -10.72
C SER A 75 16.39 -24.57 -10.56
N VAL A 76 16.12 -25.24 -11.68
CA VAL A 76 16.28 -26.68 -11.78
C VAL A 76 17.77 -26.91 -11.69
N ALA A 77 18.23 -27.39 -10.55
CA ALA A 77 19.60 -27.86 -10.39
C ALA A 77 19.81 -29.04 -11.35
N GLU A 78 20.67 -28.86 -12.35
CA GLU A 78 21.26 -29.95 -13.10
C GLU A 78 22.06 -30.83 -12.13
N GLY A 79 21.65 -32.09 -12.03
CA GLY A 79 22.36 -33.13 -11.30
C GLY A 79 22.31 -34.42 -12.09
N ALA A 80 23.23 -34.58 -13.05
CA ALA A 80 23.57 -35.87 -13.62
C ALA A 80 25.09 -35.93 -13.83
N LYS A 81 25.76 -36.73 -13.00
CA LYS A 81 27.05 -37.32 -13.31
C LYS A 81 26.88 -38.83 -13.29
#